data_AF-A0A4W4DM72-F1
#
_entry.id   AF-A0A4W4DM72-F1
#
_cell.length_a   1.000
_cell.length_b   1.000
_cell.length_c   1.000
_cell.angle_alpha   90.00
_cell.angle_beta   90.00
_cell.angle_gamma   90.00
#
_symmetry.space_group_name_H-M   'P 1'
#
loop_
_entity.id
_entity.type
_entity.pdbx_description
1 polymer ?
#
loop_
_entity_poly.entity_id
_entity_poly.type
_entity_poly.pdbx_seq_one_letter_code
_entity_poly.pdbx_strand_id
1 'polypeptide(L)'
;MDSLFNLVIMCGLIIASLTGTMGRSLHIENEVKTLLKHYKLTGPEWVGKAVFSPYLGKADNTCTCEKLVLLSMLNVYMDIFSDMMNKSKEKKAVLEELKKSVALLKANKYTKEQAVWQQLKEIESLEVRKKSTCTIQGGALNNFRSVYEVASTAGQVKKV
;
A
#
# COMPACT_ATOMS: atom_id res chain seq x y z
N MET A 1 14.04 -37.52 -28.42
CA MET A 1 13.75 -36.17 -28.90
C MET A 1 12.30 -36.16 -29.34
N ASP A 2 11.65 -35.05 -29.04
CA ASP A 2 10.29 -34.66 -29.48
C ASP A 2 9.10 -35.28 -28.76
N SER A 3 8.64 -34.61 -27.70
CA SER A 3 7.20 -34.31 -27.48
C SER A 3 7.03 -33.50 -26.18
N LEU A 4 7.50 -32.25 -26.18
CA LEU A 4 7.24 -31.30 -25.07
C LEU A 4 6.99 -29.88 -25.57
N PHE A 5 6.58 -29.76 -26.83
CA PHE A 5 6.17 -28.51 -27.46
C PHE A 5 4.77 -28.69 -28.01
N ASN A 6 3.78 -28.28 -27.20
CA ASN A 6 2.56 -27.57 -27.63
C ASN A 6 1.57 -27.51 -26.46
N LEU A 7 1.73 -26.51 -25.61
CA LEU A 7 0.60 -25.78 -25.05
C LEU A 7 1.02 -24.33 -24.82
N VAL A 8 1.30 -23.65 -25.93
CA VAL A 8 1.34 -22.19 -25.98
C VAL A 8 -0.10 -21.72 -26.19
N ILE A 9 -0.35 -20.50 -25.71
CA ILE A 9 -1.47 -19.61 -26.04
C ILE A 9 -2.66 -19.72 -25.07
N MET A 10 -2.68 -18.83 -24.06
CA MET A 10 -3.71 -17.78 -23.91
C MET A 10 -3.45 -16.98 -22.63
N CYS A 11 -2.76 -15.84 -22.76
CA CYS A 11 -2.94 -14.60 -21.99
C CYS A 11 -1.91 -13.56 -22.47
N GLY A 12 -1.80 -13.43 -23.80
CA GLY A 12 -1.18 -12.27 -24.41
C GLY A 12 -2.26 -11.24 -24.70
N LEU A 13 -2.09 -10.02 -24.19
CA LEU A 13 -2.39 -8.72 -24.81
C LEU A 13 -2.91 -7.70 -23.77
N ILE A 14 -1.97 -7.05 -23.09
CA ILE A 14 -2.05 -5.60 -22.88
C ILE A 14 -0.73 -5.02 -23.39
N ILE A 15 -0.59 -4.96 -24.70
CA ILE A 15 0.39 -4.11 -25.38
C ILE A 15 -0.36 -2.86 -25.81
N ALA A 16 -0.49 -1.90 -24.89
CA ALA A 16 -0.89 -0.52 -25.19
C ALA A 16 -0.61 0.40 -23.99
N SER A 17 0.67 0.60 -23.65
CA SER A 17 1.23 1.75 -22.90
C SER A 17 2.77 1.63 -22.84
N LEU A 18 3.41 1.45 -24.00
CA LEU A 18 4.87 1.46 -24.17
C LEU A 18 5.32 2.93 -24.13
N THR A 19 6.13 3.43 -23.19
CA THR A 19 7.49 2.99 -22.88
C THR A 19 7.93 3.29 -21.44
N GLY A 20 7.13 4.02 -20.64
CA GLY A 20 7.54 4.44 -19.30
C GLY A 20 7.14 3.50 -18.15
N THR A 21 5.94 2.91 -18.21
CA THR A 21 5.39 2.09 -17.12
C THR A 21 5.90 0.65 -17.17
N MET A 22 6.04 0.09 -18.37
CA MET A 22 6.52 -1.29 -18.57
C MET A 22 8.00 -1.45 -18.19
N GLY A 23 8.85 -0.49 -18.59
CA GLY A 23 10.27 -0.48 -18.20
C GLY A 23 10.46 -0.37 -16.69
N ARG A 24 9.62 0.43 -16.02
CA ARG A 24 9.64 0.55 -14.55
C ARG A 24 9.16 -0.72 -13.85
N SER A 25 8.12 -1.37 -14.39
CA SER A 25 7.63 -2.66 -13.86
C SER A 25 8.72 -3.73 -13.93
N LEU A 26 9.39 -3.85 -15.08
CA LEU A 26 10.50 -4.77 -15.28
C LEU A 26 11.67 -4.47 -14.33
N HIS A 27 11.97 -3.19 -14.11
CA HIS A 27 13.00 -2.76 -13.18
C HIS A 27 12.68 -3.13 -11.73
N ILE A 28 11.46 -2.84 -11.25
CA ILE A 28 11.01 -3.23 -9.90
C ILE A 28 11.10 -4.74 -9.71
N GLU A 29 10.72 -5.53 -10.71
CA GLU A 29 10.82 -6.99 -10.67
C GLU A 29 12.26 -7.47 -10.48
N ASN A 30 13.22 -6.87 -11.18
CA ASN A 30 14.64 -7.22 -11.06
C ASN A 30 15.21 -6.85 -9.67
N GLU A 31 14.85 -5.70 -9.14
CA GLU A 31 15.26 -5.27 -7.80
C GLU A 31 14.67 -6.20 -6.72
N VAL A 32 13.40 -6.57 -6.84
CA VAL A 32 12.75 -7.54 -5.94
C VAL A 32 13.43 -8.90 -6.02
N LYS A 33 13.71 -9.43 -7.23
CA LYS A 33 14.43 -10.70 -7.41
C LYS A 33 15.82 -10.66 -6.76
N THR A 34 16.52 -9.54 -6.86
CA THR A 34 17.83 -9.34 -6.23
C THR A 34 17.75 -9.45 -4.71
N LEU A 35 16.75 -8.83 -4.10
CA LEU A 35 16.51 -8.92 -2.65
C LEU A 35 16.12 -10.33 -2.24
N LEU A 36 15.19 -10.98 -2.96
CA LEU A 36 14.77 -12.35 -2.66
C LEU A 36 15.97 -13.31 -2.65
N LYS A 37 16.88 -13.18 -3.62
CA LYS A 37 18.10 -14.01 -3.67
C LYS A 37 19.06 -13.70 -2.52
N HIS A 38 19.30 -12.41 -2.23
CA HIS A 38 20.24 -12.00 -1.17
C HIS A 38 19.78 -12.49 0.21
N TYR A 39 18.49 -12.34 0.53
CA TYR A 39 17.92 -12.77 1.80
C TYR A 39 17.52 -14.25 1.83
N LYS A 40 17.79 -15.01 0.76
CA LYS A 40 17.45 -16.45 0.61
C LYS A 40 15.95 -16.72 0.79
N LEU A 41 15.11 -15.84 0.23
CA LEU A 41 13.64 -15.87 0.36
C LEU A 41 12.93 -16.52 -0.85
N THR A 42 13.60 -17.43 -1.55
CA THR A 42 13.06 -18.11 -2.75
C THR A 42 12.63 -19.55 -2.47
N GLY A 43 12.74 -20.01 -1.21
CA GLY A 43 12.38 -21.37 -0.82
C GLY A 43 10.86 -21.62 -0.73
N PRO A 44 10.43 -22.88 -0.75
CA PRO A 44 9.02 -23.26 -0.69
C PRO A 44 8.32 -22.82 0.61
N GLU A 45 9.08 -22.57 1.68
CA GLU A 45 8.56 -22.08 2.96
C GLU A 45 7.91 -20.70 2.86
N TRP A 46 8.12 -19.95 1.76
CA TRP A 46 7.50 -18.64 1.51
C TRP A 46 6.23 -18.71 0.66
N VAL A 47 5.93 -19.88 0.07
CA VAL A 47 4.69 -20.08 -0.70
C VAL A 47 3.49 -19.87 0.22
N GLY A 48 2.54 -19.03 -0.22
CA GLY A 48 1.34 -18.70 0.57
C GLY A 48 1.56 -17.71 1.72
N LYS A 49 2.78 -17.26 1.99
CA LYS A 49 3.08 -16.26 3.05
C LYS A 49 3.01 -14.81 2.57
N ALA A 50 2.22 -14.55 1.53
CA ALA A 50 2.07 -13.21 0.99
C ALA A 50 1.31 -12.31 1.98
N VAL A 51 1.98 -11.25 2.44
CA VAL A 51 1.53 -10.37 3.53
C VAL A 51 0.20 -9.66 3.20
N PHE A 52 -0.01 -9.30 1.93
CA PHE A 52 -1.15 -8.48 1.52
C PHE A 52 -2.17 -9.21 0.64
N SER A 53 -1.99 -10.50 0.35
CA SER A 53 -2.91 -11.28 -0.50
C SER A 53 -4.39 -11.19 -0.10
N PRO A 54 -4.77 -11.19 1.20
CA PRO A 54 -6.18 -11.06 1.60
C PRO A 54 -6.86 -9.75 1.17
N TYR A 55 -6.07 -8.74 0.83
CA TYR A 55 -6.54 -7.37 0.59
C TYR A 55 -6.40 -6.93 -0.88
N LEU A 56 -5.49 -7.55 -1.65
CA LEU A 56 -5.21 -7.15 -3.04
C LEU A 56 -6.36 -7.45 -4.02
N GLY A 57 -7.12 -8.54 -3.81
CA GLY A 57 -8.22 -8.96 -4.69
C GLY A 57 -9.57 -8.32 -4.38
N LYS A 58 -9.64 -7.45 -3.36
CA LYS A 58 -10.86 -6.76 -2.92
C LYS A 58 -10.80 -5.27 -3.19
N ALA A 59 -9.85 -4.82 -4.01
CA ALA A 59 -9.68 -3.43 -4.36
C ALA A 59 -10.25 -3.22 -5.77
N ASP A 60 -11.53 -2.88 -5.88
CA ASP A 60 -12.05 -2.24 -7.07
C ASP A 60 -11.33 -0.90 -7.33
N ASN A 61 -11.01 -0.63 -8.58
CA ASN A 61 -10.16 0.51 -8.94
C ASN A 61 -10.90 1.87 -8.83
N THR A 62 -12.18 1.82 -8.49
CA THR A 62 -13.15 2.92 -8.56
C THR A 62 -13.53 3.49 -7.20
N CYS A 63 -13.33 2.78 -6.08
CA CYS A 63 -13.65 3.31 -4.75
C CYS A 63 -12.45 4.03 -4.11
N THR A 64 -12.70 5.22 -3.57
CA THR A 64 -11.71 5.98 -2.78
C THR A 64 -11.19 5.18 -1.57
N CYS A 65 -12.01 4.29 -1.00
CA CYS A 65 -11.64 3.47 0.15
C CYS A 65 -10.54 2.45 -0.19
N GLU A 66 -10.62 1.82 -1.35
CA GLU A 66 -9.67 0.78 -1.78
C GLU A 66 -8.31 1.39 -2.14
N LYS A 67 -8.31 2.61 -2.70
CA LYS A 67 -7.08 3.38 -2.91
C LYS A 67 -6.38 3.75 -1.60
N LEU A 68 -7.14 4.06 -0.54
CA LEU A 68 -6.58 4.33 0.78
C LEU A 68 -5.94 3.06 1.39
N VAL A 69 -6.55 1.90 1.17
CA VAL A 69 -5.99 0.59 1.57
C VAL A 69 -4.66 0.33 0.84
N LEU A 70 -4.61 0.54 -0.49
CA LEU A 70 -3.37 0.41 -1.26
C LEU A 70 -2.28 1.39 -0.81
N LEU A 71 -2.64 2.64 -0.50
CA LEU A 71 -1.71 3.61 0.06
C LEU A 71 -1.13 3.12 1.40
N SER A 72 -1.95 2.52 2.26
CA SER A 72 -1.50 1.96 3.53
C SER A 72 -0.45 0.87 3.32
N MET A 73 -0.67 -0.06 2.37
CA MET A 73 0.32 -1.09 2.02
C MET A 73 1.63 -0.48 1.51
N LEU A 74 1.56 0.55 0.66
CA LEU A 74 2.75 1.26 0.16
C LEU A 74 3.54 1.91 1.30
N ASN A 75 2.86 2.46 2.32
CA ASN A 75 3.53 2.99 3.50
C ASN A 75 4.24 1.88 4.29
N VAL A 76 3.60 0.72 4.48
CA VAL A 76 4.24 -0.43 5.14
C VAL A 76 5.48 -0.90 4.37
N TYR A 77 5.44 -0.94 3.03
CA TYR A 77 6.64 -1.25 2.25
C TYR A 77 7.77 -0.22 2.43
N MET A 78 7.45 1.07 2.55
CA MET A 78 8.47 2.09 2.86
C MET A 78 9.14 1.82 4.22
N ASP A 79 8.37 1.37 5.22
CA ASP A 79 8.89 1.05 6.55
C ASP A 79 9.73 -0.23 6.53
N ILE A 80 9.23 -1.30 5.89
CA ILE A 80 9.97 -2.57 5.72
C ILE A 80 11.29 -2.33 5.00
N PHE A 81 11.29 -1.60 3.88
CA PHE A 81 12.53 -1.34 3.15
C PHE A 81 13.50 -0.49 3.98
N SER A 82 13.00 0.45 4.79
CA SER A 82 13.85 1.24 5.70
C SER A 82 14.49 0.37 6.78
N ASP A 83 13.74 -0.56 7.37
CA ASP A 83 14.27 -1.53 8.33
C ASP A 83 15.32 -2.46 7.69
N MET A 84 15.03 -2.99 6.49
CA MET A 84 15.98 -3.80 5.73
C MET A 84 17.28 -3.03 5.41
N MET A 85 17.18 -1.74 5.06
CA MET A 85 18.35 -0.88 4.80
C MET A 85 19.21 -0.70 6.06
N ASN A 86 18.57 -0.56 7.22
CA ASN A 86 19.29 -0.41 8.50
C ASN A 86 20.04 -1.70 8.87
N LYS A 87 19.56 -2.86 8.40
CA LYS A 87 20.15 -4.19 8.66
C LYS A 87 21.16 -4.65 7.61
N SER A 88 21.09 -4.16 6.38
CA SER A 88 22.01 -4.54 5.29
C SER A 88 22.51 -3.33 4.50
N LYS A 89 23.81 -3.04 4.64
CA LYS A 89 24.50 -2.01 3.85
C LYS A 89 24.71 -2.43 2.40
N GLU A 90 24.84 -3.72 2.12
CA GLU A 90 25.16 -4.25 0.78
C GLU A 90 24.02 -4.02 -0.23
N LYS A 91 22.77 -4.08 0.22
CA LYS A 91 21.58 -3.87 -0.64
C LYS A 91 20.92 -2.51 -0.44
N LYS A 92 21.63 -1.55 0.16
CA LYS A 92 21.12 -0.21 0.41
C LYS A 92 20.64 0.47 -0.88
N ALA A 93 21.43 0.45 -1.95
CA ALA A 93 21.08 1.09 -3.22
C ALA A 93 19.80 0.50 -3.86
N VAL A 94 19.69 -0.83 -3.85
CA VAL A 94 18.49 -1.56 -4.33
C VAL A 94 17.24 -1.13 -3.56
N LEU A 95 17.34 -1.10 -2.23
CA LEU A 95 16.23 -0.70 -1.36
C LEU A 95 15.87 0.78 -1.51
N GLU A 96 16.85 1.66 -1.73
CA GLU A 96 16.61 3.08 -2.03
C GLU A 96 15.83 3.26 -3.33
N GLU A 97 16.16 2.52 -4.38
CA GLU A 97 15.46 2.61 -5.66
C GLU A 97 14.00 2.09 -5.56
N LEU A 98 13.78 1.00 -4.82
CA LEU A 98 12.42 0.54 -4.52
C LEU A 98 11.62 1.58 -3.73
N LYS A 99 12.21 2.20 -2.70
CA LYS A 99 11.58 3.29 -1.94
C LYS A 99 11.26 4.49 -2.83
N LYS A 100 12.18 4.88 -3.72
CA LYS A 100 11.97 5.96 -4.69
C LYS A 100 10.81 5.62 -5.64
N SER A 101 10.70 4.36 -6.04
CA SER A 101 9.60 3.89 -6.87
C SER A 101 8.25 3.97 -6.17
N VAL A 102 8.18 3.57 -4.89
CA VAL A 102 6.98 3.75 -4.06
C VAL A 102 6.65 5.24 -3.88
N ALA A 103 7.64 6.09 -3.56
CA ALA A 103 7.45 7.52 -3.37
C ALA A 103 6.88 8.20 -4.62
N LEU A 104 7.41 7.87 -5.81
CA LEU A 104 6.92 8.44 -7.06
C LEU A 104 5.51 7.93 -7.40
N LEU A 105 5.21 6.66 -7.12
CA LEU A 105 3.84 6.15 -7.30
C LEU A 105 2.85 6.90 -6.42
N LYS A 106 3.18 7.12 -5.14
CA LYS A 106 2.36 7.88 -4.20
C LYS A 106 2.13 9.31 -4.67
N ALA A 107 3.21 10.01 -5.05
CA ALA A 107 3.14 11.40 -5.52
C ALA A 107 2.28 11.56 -6.78
N ASN A 108 2.29 10.57 -7.67
CA ASN A 108 1.58 10.65 -8.94
C ASN A 108 0.13 10.17 -8.89
N LYS A 109 -0.21 9.25 -7.97
CA LYS A 109 -1.48 8.52 -8.02
C LYS A 109 -2.30 8.53 -6.73
N TYR A 110 -1.72 8.96 -5.61
CA TYR A 110 -2.35 8.83 -4.28
C TYR A 110 -2.34 10.13 -3.47
N THR A 111 -2.35 11.30 -4.12
CA THR A 111 -2.26 12.60 -3.40
C THR A 111 -3.47 12.85 -2.49
N LYS A 112 -4.69 12.48 -2.92
CA LYS A 112 -5.90 12.66 -2.11
C LYS A 112 -5.92 11.70 -0.93
N GLU A 113 -5.57 10.45 -1.18
CA GLU A 113 -5.49 9.41 -0.15
C GLU A 113 -4.39 9.73 0.86
N GLN A 114 -3.29 10.37 0.45
CA GLN A 114 -2.24 10.85 1.37
C GLN A 114 -2.76 11.93 2.33
N ALA A 115 -3.60 12.85 1.85
CA ALA A 115 -4.23 13.85 2.71
C ALA A 115 -5.17 13.20 3.74
N VAL A 116 -6.01 12.25 3.31
CA VAL A 116 -6.90 11.50 4.21
C VAL A 116 -6.11 10.67 5.22
N TRP A 117 -5.07 9.97 4.76
CA TRP A 117 -4.19 9.18 5.63
C TRP A 117 -3.50 10.04 6.70
N GLN A 118 -3.09 11.27 6.36
CA GLN A 118 -2.50 12.21 7.30
C GLN A 118 -3.50 12.65 8.38
N GLN A 119 -4.75 12.96 7.99
CA GLN A 119 -5.82 13.27 8.95
C GLN A 119 -6.09 12.10 9.90
N LEU A 120 -6.08 10.86 9.40
CA LEU A 120 -6.24 9.67 10.24
C LEU A 120 -5.12 9.55 11.27
N LYS A 121 -3.86 9.75 10.85
CA LYS A 121 -2.71 9.74 11.78
C LYS A 121 -2.81 10.83 12.84
N GLU A 122 -3.25 12.02 12.46
CA GLU A 122 -3.46 13.13 13.41
C GLU A 122 -4.50 12.74 14.46
N ILE A 123 -5.64 12.18 14.03
CA ILE A 123 -6.70 11.68 14.92
C ILE A 123 -6.19 10.54 15.84
N GLU A 124 -5.39 9.61 15.33
CA GLU A 124 -4.78 8.53 16.11
C GLU A 124 -3.75 9.05 17.12
N SER A 125 -3.06 10.15 16.79
CA SER A 125 -2.04 10.74 17.64
C SER A 125 -2.59 11.60 18.77
N LEU A 126 -3.88 12.00 18.70
CA LEU A 126 -4.53 12.87 19.67
C LEU A 126 -4.33 12.37 21.10
N GLU A 127 -3.97 13.31 21.99
CA GLU A 127 -3.75 13.02 23.41
C GLU A 127 -4.97 12.37 24.07
N VAL A 128 -6.17 12.67 23.56
CA VAL A 128 -7.45 12.11 24.01
C VAL A 128 -7.50 10.57 23.97
N ARG A 129 -6.69 9.92 23.12
CA ARG A 129 -6.55 8.45 23.06
C ARG A 129 -5.57 7.89 24.10
N LYS A 130 -4.66 8.72 24.61
CA LYS A 130 -3.56 8.31 25.50
C LYS A 130 -3.85 8.64 26.96
N LYS A 131 -4.44 9.81 27.23
CA LYS A 131 -4.85 10.27 28.57
C LYS A 131 -6.08 11.16 28.44
N SER A 132 -7.13 10.82 29.19
CA SER A 132 -8.34 11.62 29.25
C SER A 132 -8.31 12.52 30.48
N THR A 133 -8.27 13.84 30.26
CA THR A 133 -8.42 14.85 31.32
C THR A 133 -9.84 15.41 31.30
N CYS A 134 -10.31 16.03 32.39
CA CYS A 134 -11.63 16.67 32.41
C CYS A 134 -11.78 17.71 31.28
N THR A 135 -10.70 18.44 30.94
CA THR A 135 -10.69 19.39 29.81
C THR A 135 -10.90 18.70 28.46
N ILE A 136 -10.21 17.57 28.23
CA ILE A 136 -10.37 16.77 27.01
C ILE A 136 -11.80 16.21 26.91
N GLN A 137 -12.35 15.71 28.02
CA GLN A 137 -13.71 15.18 28.07
C GLN A 137 -14.75 16.25 27.75
N GLY A 138 -14.60 17.45 28.33
CA GLY A 138 -15.47 18.59 28.02
C GLY A 138 -15.42 18.99 26.54
N GLY A 139 -14.21 19.09 25.97
CA GLY A 139 -14.04 19.36 24.54
C GLY A 139 -14.64 18.28 23.63
N ALA A 140 -14.48 17.00 23.99
CA ALA A 140 -15.07 15.89 23.25
C ALA A 140 -16.60 15.91 23.30
N LEU A 141 -17.20 16.15 24.47
CA LEU A 141 -18.65 16.24 24.64
C LEU A 141 -19.25 17.42 23.86
N ASN A 142 -18.57 18.56 23.82
CA ASN A 142 -19.02 19.74 23.06
C ASN A 142 -19.13 19.45 21.55
N ASN A 143 -18.23 18.64 21.00
CA ASN A 143 -18.19 18.33 19.57
C ASN A 143 -18.92 17.03 19.20
N PHE A 144 -19.27 16.20 20.19
CA PHE A 144 -19.83 14.86 19.97
C PHE A 144 -21.06 14.89 19.07
N ARG A 145 -22.02 15.78 19.36
CA ARG A 145 -23.28 15.86 18.61
C ARG A 145 -23.02 16.14 17.12
N SER A 146 -22.16 17.11 16.81
CA SER A 146 -21.82 17.45 15.43
C SER A 146 -21.14 16.29 14.70
N VAL A 147 -20.22 15.58 15.36
CA VAL A 147 -19.58 14.39 14.78
C VAL A 147 -20.60 13.30 14.51
N TYR A 148 -21.51 13.04 15.47
CA TYR A 148 -22.55 12.03 15.35
C TYR A 148 -23.52 12.31 14.18
N GLU A 149 -23.99 13.56 14.04
CA GLU A 149 -24.92 13.97 12.97
C GLU A 149 -24.28 13.83 11.58
N VAL A 150 -23.03 14.30 11.41
CA VAL A 150 -22.31 14.18 10.14
C VAL A 150 -22.04 12.71 9.79
N ALA A 151 -21.58 11.91 10.75
CA ALA A 151 -21.32 10.49 10.54
C ALA A 151 -22.60 9.72 10.18
N SER A 152 -23.71 10.01 10.87
CA SER A 152 -25.02 9.39 10.59
C SER A 152 -25.49 9.70 9.17
N THR A 153 -25.30 10.94 8.71
CA THR A 153 -25.68 11.37 7.35
C THR A 153 -24.79 10.72 6.30
N ALA A 154 -23.48 10.66 6.53
CA ALA A 154 -22.52 10.07 5.61
C ALA A 154 -22.69 8.54 5.46
N GLY A 155 -23.11 7.85 6.53
CA GLY A 155 -23.34 6.41 6.54
C GLY A 155 -24.68 5.98 5.91
N GLN A 156 -25.62 6.90 5.72
CA GLN A 156 -26.84 6.61 4.96
C GLN A 156 -26.51 6.55 3.47
N VAL A 157 -26.36 5.33 2.97
CA VAL A 157 -26.33 5.05 1.53
C VAL A 157 -27.62 5.61 0.94
N LYS A 158 -27.53 6.67 0.13
CA LYS A 158 -28.61 6.98 -0.81
C LYS A 158 -28.78 5.74 -1.68
N LYS A 159 -29.85 4.98 -1.46
CA LYS A 159 -30.34 4.03 -2.47
C LYS A 159 -30.65 4.87 -3.71
N VAL A 160 -29.76 4.81 -4.70
CA VAL A 160 -30.03 5.19 -6.08
C VAL A 160 -30.10 3.89 -6.85
#